data_AF-A0A9J6RIC8-F1
#
_entry.id   AF-A0A9J6RIC8-F1
#
_cell.length_a   1.000
_cell.length_b   1.000
_cell.length_c   1.000
_cell.angle_alpha   90.00
_cell.angle_beta   90.00
_cell.angle_gamma   90.00
#
_symmetry.space_group_name_H-M   'P 1'
#
loop_
_entity.id
_entity.type
_entity.pdbx_description
1 polymer ?
#
loop_
_entity_poly.entity_id
_entity_poly.type
_entity_poly.pdbx_seq_one_letter_code
_entity_poly.pdbx_strand_id
1 'polypeptide(L)' 'MYFENLAALLTMDGHGPYVWAAYGMTALVLILLIINPLLRKRSLLTQQRMRLRREQASSSSAEPSPAELK' A
#
# COMPACT_ATOMS: atom_id res chain seq x y z
N MET A 1 -1.84 -43.08 -13.45
CA MET A 1 -2.16 -41.64 -13.41
C MET A 1 -1.10 -40.97 -12.55
N TYR A 2 -0.38 -39.95 -13.03
CA TYR A 2 0.88 -39.51 -12.42
C TYR A 2 0.74 -38.69 -11.12
N PHE A 3 -0.48 -38.27 -10.77
CA PHE A 3 -0.78 -37.63 -9.49
C PHE A 3 -2.17 -38.10 -9.05
N GLU A 4 -2.23 -39.03 -8.11
CA GLU A 4 -3.51 -39.61 -7.67
C GLU A 4 -4.27 -38.70 -6.69
N ASN A 5 -3.67 -37.59 -6.24
CA ASN A 5 -4.17 -36.80 -5.11
C ASN A 5 -3.49 -35.42 -5.02
N LEU A 6 -4.23 -34.37 -4.64
CA LEU A 6 -3.67 -33.06 -4.25
C LEU A 6 -2.62 -33.16 -3.12
N ALA A 7 -2.77 -34.12 -2.21
CA ALA A 7 -1.77 -34.40 -1.19
C ALA A 7 -0.47 -34.94 -1.79
N ALA A 8 -0.48 -35.70 -2.90
CA ALA A 8 0.76 -36.14 -3.55
C ALA A 8 1.54 -34.95 -4.14
N LEU A 9 0.86 -33.89 -4.57
CA LEU A 9 1.47 -32.62 -4.99
C LEU A 9 2.02 -31.82 -3.80
N LEU A 10 1.38 -31.89 -2.64
CA LEU A 10 1.82 -31.21 -1.42
C LEU A 10 2.96 -31.93 -0.70
N THR A 11 3.01 -33.26 -0.78
CA THR A 11 4.03 -34.05 -0.09
C THR A 11 5.22 -34.34 -0.99
N MET A 12 5.07 -34.33 -2.33
CA MET A 12 6.13 -34.54 -3.35
C MET A 12 7.22 -35.51 -2.84
N ASP A 13 6.82 -36.75 -2.58
CA ASP A 13 7.72 -37.83 -2.12
C ASP A 13 8.58 -37.49 -0.88
N GLY A 14 8.06 -36.63 0.01
CA GLY A 14 8.71 -36.19 1.25
C GLY A 14 9.43 -34.83 1.17
N HIS A 15 9.49 -34.19 -0.01
CA HIS A 15 10.17 -32.89 -0.19
C HIS A 15 9.24 -31.70 -0.28
N GLY A 16 7.93 -31.94 -0.40
CA GLY A 16 6.92 -30.89 -0.51
C GLY A 16 6.98 -29.80 0.58
N PRO A 17 7.20 -30.11 1.86
CA PRO A 17 7.31 -29.08 2.91
C PRO A 17 8.41 -28.05 2.65
N TYR A 18 9.56 -28.47 2.11
CA TYR A 18 10.69 -27.56 1.81
C TYR A 18 10.36 -26.63 0.65
N VAL A 19 9.72 -27.17 -0.40
CA VAL A 19 9.32 -26.41 -1.58
C VAL A 19 8.28 -25.36 -1.20
N TRP A 20 7.23 -25.77 -0.47
CA TRP A 20 6.20 -24.85 0.01
C TRP A 20 6.71 -23.84 1.01
N ALA A 21 7.70 -24.17 1.85
CA ALA A 21 8.35 -23.19 2.72
C ALA A 21 9.10 -22.12 1.93
N ALA A 22 9.86 -22.50 0.89
CA ALA A 22 10.57 -21.55 0.03
C ALA A 22 9.60 -20.65 -0.76
N TYR A 23 8.53 -21.23 -1.33
CA TYR A 23 7.48 -20.45 -1.98
C TYR A 23 6.72 -19.55 -1.00
N GLY A 24 6.41 -20.05 0.20
CA GLY A 24 5.77 -19.28 1.25
C GLY A 24 6.61 -18.10 1.71
N MET A 25 7.92 -18.28 1.87
CA MET A 25 8.85 -17.21 2.22
C MET A 25 8.92 -16.14 1.13
N THR A 26 8.99 -16.57 -0.13
CA THR A 26 8.99 -15.65 -1.28
C THR A 26 7.68 -14.88 -1.38
N ALA A 27 6.54 -15.57 -1.23
CA ALA A 27 5.22 -14.95 -1.23
C ALA A 27 5.06 -13.96 -0.08
N LEU A 28 5.57 -14.28 1.11
CA LEU A 28 5.55 -13.39 2.26
C LEU A 28 6.32 -12.09 1.97
N VAL A 29 7.53 -12.19 1.39
CA VAL A 29 8.33 -11.02 1.01
C VAL A 29 7.59 -10.17 -0.02
N LEU A 30 6.99 -10.79 -1.05
CA LEU A 30 6.21 -10.07 -2.06
C LEU A 30 4.99 -9.37 -1.45
N ILE A 31 4.27 -10.02 -0.55
CA ILE A 31 3.13 -9.44 0.16
C ILE A 31 3.57 -8.23 0.97
N LEU A 32 4.67 -8.34 1.73
CA LEU A 32 5.22 -7.23 2.49
C LEU A 32 5.62 -6.06 1.57
N LEU A 33 6.23 -6.36 0.42
CA LEU A 33 6.62 -5.35 -0.56
C LEU A 33 5.41 -4.60 -1.15
N ILE A 34 4.26 -5.25 -1.29
CA ILE A 34 3.02 -4.65 -1.80
C ILE A 34 2.26 -3.90 -0.69
N ILE A 35 2.17 -4.47 0.50
CA ILE A 35 1.43 -3.87 1.63
C ILE A 35 2.10 -2.58 2.11
N ASN A 36 3.43 -2.54 2.16
CA ASN A 36 4.20 -1.39 2.64
C ASN A 36 3.90 -0.07 1.87
N PRO A 37 3.95 -0.02 0.52
CA PRO A 37 3.57 1.18 -0.23
C PRO A 37 2.07 1.48 -0.15
N LEU A 38 1.20 0.46 0.00
CA LEU A 38 -0.24 0.67 0.12
C LEU A 38 -0.61 1.39 1.43
N LEU A 39 -0.03 0.94 2.55
CA LEU A 39 -0.17 1.58 3.85
C LEU A 39 0.41 3.00 3.83
N ARG A 40 1.57 3.18 3.19
CA ARG A 40 2.25 4.48 3.12
C ARG A 40 1.51 5.49 2.23
N LYS A 41 0.92 5.05 1.12
CA LYS A 41 0.07 5.89 0.25
C LYS A 41 -1.15 6.45 0.98
N ARG A 42 -1.78 5.67 1.88
CA ARG A 42 -2.92 6.15 2.68
C ARG A 42 -2.54 7.33 3.58
N SER A 43 -1.33 7.34 4.14
CA SER A 43 -0.84 8.45 4.96
C SER A 43 -0.58 9.71 4.12
N LEU A 44 0.03 9.55 2.94
CA LEU A 44 0.34 10.69 2.05
C LEU A 44 -0.92 11.38 1.52
N LEU A 45 -1.96 10.62 1.14
CA LEU A 45 -3.22 11.20 0.68
C LEU A 45 -3.92 12.02 1.76
N THR A 46 -3.89 11.57 3.02
CA THR A 46 -4.45 12.30 4.16
C THR A 46 -3.70 13.61 4.40
N GLN A 47 -2.36 13.60 4.30
CA GLN A 47 -1.54 14.80 4.46
C GLN A 47 -1.75 15.80 3.31
N GLN A 48 -1.85 15.33 2.07
CA GLN A 48 -2.13 16.19 0.91
C GLN A 48 -3.49 16.89 1.03
N ARG A 49 -4.53 16.18 1.50
CA ARG A 49 -5.87 16.75 1.71
C ARG A 49 -5.86 17.90 2.71
N MET A 50 -5.01 17.82 3.74
CA MET A 50 -4.90 18.84 4.77
C MET A 50 -4.10 20.07 4.31
N ARG A 51 -3.13 19.89 3.40
CA ARG A 51 -2.40 21.01 2.75
C ARG A 51 -3.29 21.79 1.79
N LEU A 52 -4.05 21.11 0.93
CA LEU A 52 -4.98 21.76 -0.02
C LEU A 52 -6.01 22.64 0.70
N ARG A 53 -6.52 22.19 1.86
CA ARG A 53 -7.45 23.00 2.68
C ARG A 53 -6.82 24.30 3.21
N ARG A 54 -5.53 24.29 3.55
CA ARG A 54 -4.83 25.48 4.05
C ARG A 54 -4.49 26.46 2.94
N GLU A 55 -4.10 25.96 1.77
CA GLU A 55 -3.84 26.80 0.59
C GLU A 55 -5.12 27.50 0.13
N GLN A 56 -6.25 26.80 0.07
CA GLN A 56 -7.54 27.41 -0.25
C GLN A 56 -8.00 28.46 0.78
N ALA A 57 -7.77 28.21 2.07
CA ALA A 57 -8.09 29.16 3.12
C ALA A 57 -7.18 30.42 3.08
N SER A 58 -5.89 30.26 2.77
CA SER A 58 -4.95 31.39 2.68
C SER A 58 -5.16 32.24 1.42
N SER A 59 -5.58 31.65 0.30
CA SER A 59 -5.86 32.39 -0.94
C SER A 59 -7.15 33.22 -0.87
N SER A 60 -8.10 32.86 0.01
CA SER A 60 -9.33 33.64 0.19
C SER A 60 -9.19 34.82 1.17
N SER A 61 -8.08 34.92 1.91
CA SER A 61 -7.83 36.02 2.85
C SER A 61 -6.88 37.10 2.33
N ALA A 62 -6.44 36.99 1.07
CA ALA A 62 -5.53 37.94 0.43
C ALA A 62 -6.25 38.96 -0.49
N GLU A 63 -7.47 39.38 -0.11
CA GLU A 63 -8.02 40.65 -0.58
C GLU A 63 -8.12 41.65 0.59
N PRO A 64 -6.99 42.24 1.03
CA PRO A 64 -7.04 43.51 1.74
C PRO A 64 -7.32 44.58 0.68
N SER A 65 -8.61 44.84 0.40
CA SER A 65 -9.01 46.00 -0.41
C SER A 65 -8.72 47.27 0.40
N PRO A 66 -7.68 48.05 0.08
CA PRO A 66 -7.34 49.28 0.75
C PRO A 66 -8.11 50.39 0.04
N ALA A 67 -9.34 50.64 0.47
CA ALA A 67 -10.11 51.79 0.00
C ALA A 67 -10.90 52.46 1.14
N GLU A 68 -10.44 52.33 2.39
CA GLU A 68 -10.41 53.49 3.29
C GLU A 68 -9.34 54.44 2.75
N LEU A 69 -9.72 55.34 1.83
CA LEU A 69 -9.04 56.61 1.51
C LEU A 69 -9.73 57.26 0.29
N LYS A 70 -10.95 57.80 0.46
CA LYS A 70 -11.33 59.14 -0.02
C LYS A 70 -12.70 59.57 0.46
#